data_AF-A0AAV4GSL4-F1
#
_entry.id   AF-A0AAV4GSL4-F1
#
_cell.length_a   1.000
_cell.length_b   1.000
_cell.length_c   1.000
_cell.angle_alpha   90.00
_cell.angle_beta   90.00
_cell.angle_gamma   90.00
#
_symmetry.space_group_name_H-M   'P 1'
#
loop_
_entity.id
_entity.type
_entity.pdbx_description
1 polymer ?
#
loop_
_entity_poly.entity_id
_entity_poly.type
_entity_poly.pdbx_seq_one_letter_code
_entity_poly.pdbx_strand_id
1 'polypeptide(L)'
;MLTRVSCDSVLYQDKLEKFEIHMTDMMNKGDDRSKKVKTKSQADIPPDEIAQEEERRSNLLKRVFVKTKPVGGNTGPLDCNSLKMFRGELSFLNASDIRDMGAQDFEDCLEDMQKPQWDDGQLEAIGSKLKQVFGNETMRWQADAPMRAGPLIRALPKDDLLDITFTEDIIAMLGQMEMEANESAEILDKFAQDVGMPDLSWATADQLASMGKLACGLQADVISSMDAATIRMPRVVVVVVLVVAVVMVVVVLIVAVVVVAVVEAAVVAAAVCCDAAASLGDADCLVEDQLKEFGKKLEEDLGSDWATLPPNKIAEFGVLVGKCGKPR
;
A
#
# COMPACT_ATOMS: atom_id res chain seq x y z
N MET A 1 -44.01 -5.81 -48.56
CA MET A 1 -42.64 -5.94 -48.03
C MET A 1 -42.71 -6.87 -46.83
N LEU A 2 -42.20 -8.09 -46.94
CA LEU A 2 -42.11 -9.05 -45.84
C LEU A 2 -40.68 -8.97 -45.28
N THR A 3 -40.53 -8.39 -44.11
CA THR A 3 -39.27 -8.36 -43.35
C THR A 3 -38.95 -9.79 -42.89
N ARG A 4 -37.85 -10.35 -43.40
CA ARG A 4 -37.29 -11.61 -42.89
C ARG A 4 -36.74 -11.35 -41.50
N VAL A 5 -37.43 -11.84 -40.47
CA VAL A 5 -36.87 -11.97 -39.12
C VAL A 5 -35.80 -13.06 -39.19
N SER A 6 -34.54 -12.70 -38.93
CA SER A 6 -33.42 -13.63 -38.95
C SER A 6 -33.54 -14.60 -37.76
N CYS A 7 -33.60 -15.91 -38.04
CA CYS A 7 -33.65 -16.95 -37.00
C CYS A 7 -32.42 -16.92 -36.05
N ASP A 8 -31.34 -16.25 -36.45
CA ASP A 8 -30.13 -16.12 -35.64
C ASP A 8 -30.36 -15.31 -34.36
N SER A 9 -31.32 -14.37 -34.34
CA SER A 9 -31.56 -13.53 -33.15
C SER A 9 -32.19 -14.30 -31.99
N VAL A 10 -33.06 -15.29 -32.28
CA VAL A 10 -33.76 -16.08 -31.26
C VAL A 10 -32.80 -17.06 -30.57
N LEU A 11 -31.88 -17.66 -31.33
CA LEU A 11 -30.90 -18.59 -30.78
C LEU A 11 -29.83 -17.90 -29.93
N TYR A 12 -29.57 -16.61 -30.19
CA TYR A 12 -28.66 -15.80 -29.40
C TYR A 12 -29.27 -15.41 -28.04
N GLN A 13 -30.55 -15.04 -28.01
CA GLN A 13 -31.29 -14.69 -26.79
C GLN A 13 -31.35 -15.85 -25.77
N ASP A 14 -31.69 -17.07 -26.22
CA ASP A 14 -31.76 -18.25 -25.33
C ASP A 14 -30.38 -18.64 -24.74
N LYS A 15 -29.30 -18.43 -25.51
CA LYS A 15 -27.93 -18.62 -25.01
C LYS A 15 -27.53 -17.57 -23.99
N LEU A 16 -27.97 -16.32 -24.18
CA LEU A 16 -27.71 -15.22 -23.25
C LEU A 16 -28.42 -15.45 -21.91
N GLU A 17 -29.71 -15.81 -21.95
CA GLU A 17 -30.52 -16.07 -20.75
C GLU A 17 -29.95 -17.25 -19.94
N LYS A 18 -29.54 -18.34 -20.61
CA LYS A 18 -28.87 -19.46 -19.93
C LYS A 18 -27.52 -19.06 -19.32
N PHE A 19 -26.78 -18.16 -19.96
CA PHE A 19 -25.52 -17.65 -19.43
C PHE A 19 -25.76 -16.76 -18.21
N GLU A 20 -26.73 -15.85 -18.25
CA GLU A 20 -27.12 -15.00 -17.11
C GLU A 20 -27.58 -15.81 -15.90
N ILE A 21 -28.41 -16.84 -16.12
CA ILE A 21 -28.84 -17.75 -15.05
C ILE A 21 -27.63 -18.47 -14.46
N HIS A 22 -26.73 -18.98 -15.29
CA HIS A 22 -25.53 -19.70 -14.81
C HIS A 22 -24.56 -18.78 -14.06
N MET A 23 -24.40 -17.55 -14.52
CA MET A 23 -23.63 -16.49 -13.86
C MET A 23 -24.19 -16.16 -12.48
N THR A 24 -25.51 -15.92 -12.41
CA THR A 24 -26.21 -15.60 -11.19
C THR A 24 -26.10 -16.75 -10.18
N ASP A 25 -26.24 -18.00 -10.62
CA ASP A 25 -26.03 -19.18 -9.79
C ASP A 25 -24.58 -19.30 -9.27
N MET A 26 -23.58 -19.02 -10.11
CA MET A 26 -22.18 -19.01 -9.67
C MET A 26 -21.88 -17.89 -8.68
N MET A 27 -22.40 -16.67 -8.90
CA MET A 27 -22.23 -15.57 -7.96
C MET A 27 -22.94 -15.84 -6.63
N ASN A 28 -24.17 -16.37 -6.66
CA ASN A 28 -24.91 -16.75 -5.45
C ASN A 28 -24.20 -17.85 -4.67
N LYS A 29 -23.62 -18.86 -5.34
CA LYS A 29 -22.79 -19.88 -4.70
C LYS A 29 -21.52 -19.28 -4.10
N GLY A 30 -20.93 -18.26 -4.72
CA GLY A 30 -19.82 -17.48 -4.17
C GLY A 30 -20.22 -16.73 -2.91
N ASP A 31 -21.36 -16.03 -2.94
CA ASP A 31 -21.90 -15.29 -1.79
C ASP A 31 -22.24 -16.23 -0.62
N ASP A 32 -22.81 -17.41 -0.87
CA ASP A 32 -23.11 -18.41 0.17
C ASP A 32 -21.85 -18.99 0.80
N ARG A 33 -20.78 -19.20 0.02
CA ARG A 33 -19.47 -19.57 0.55
C ARG A 33 -18.87 -18.43 1.39
N SER A 34 -18.91 -17.20 0.88
CA SER A 34 -18.46 -16.02 1.61
C SER A 34 -19.19 -15.86 2.94
N LYS A 35 -20.51 -16.08 2.98
CA LYS A 35 -21.30 -16.08 4.22
C LYS A 35 -20.87 -17.20 5.18
N LYS A 36 -20.64 -18.42 4.69
CA LYS A 36 -20.12 -19.53 5.52
C LYS A 36 -18.75 -19.23 6.12
N VAL A 37 -17.88 -18.58 5.35
CA VAL A 37 -16.57 -18.08 5.79
C VAL A 37 -16.78 -17.00 6.85
N LYS A 38 -17.67 -16.01 6.64
CA LYS A 38 -17.98 -14.97 7.63
C LYS A 38 -18.64 -15.47 8.92
N THR A 39 -19.34 -16.61 8.89
CA THR A 39 -19.92 -17.23 10.10
C THR A 39 -18.91 -18.03 10.93
N LYS A 40 -17.77 -18.44 10.35
CA LYS A 40 -16.61 -18.83 11.15
C LYS A 40 -16.02 -17.55 11.73
N SER A 41 -15.53 -17.56 12.97
CA SER A 41 -14.86 -16.37 13.48
C SER A 41 -13.69 -16.08 12.54
N GLN A 42 -13.49 -14.81 12.19
CA GLN A 42 -12.46 -14.39 11.22
C GLN A 42 -11.04 -14.81 11.65
N ALA A 43 -10.87 -15.17 12.93
CA ALA A 43 -9.64 -15.71 13.50
C ALA A 43 -9.40 -17.20 13.19
N ASP A 44 -10.42 -17.96 12.78
CA ASP A 44 -10.34 -19.42 12.59
C ASP A 44 -10.10 -19.84 11.13
N ILE A 45 -9.99 -18.90 10.21
CA ILE A 45 -9.77 -19.18 8.79
C ILE A 45 -8.29 -18.97 8.48
N PRO A 46 -7.57 -20.02 8.06
CA PRO A 46 -6.19 -19.90 7.66
C PRO A 46 -6.02 -18.82 6.55
N PRO A 47 -5.05 -17.91 6.65
CA PRO A 47 -4.84 -16.86 5.64
C PRO A 47 -4.67 -17.39 4.21
N ASP A 48 -4.13 -18.60 4.04
CA ASP A 48 -3.98 -19.28 2.76
C ASP A 48 -5.32 -19.72 2.15
N GLU A 49 -6.32 -20.10 2.95
CA GLU A 49 -7.67 -20.42 2.46
C GLU A 49 -8.38 -19.16 1.91
N ILE A 50 -8.17 -18.02 2.58
CA ILE A 50 -8.70 -16.72 2.14
C ILE A 50 -8.06 -16.32 0.80
N ALA A 51 -6.73 -16.37 0.71
CA ALA A 51 -6.00 -16.05 -0.51
C ALA A 51 -6.40 -16.95 -1.68
N GLN A 52 -6.59 -18.26 -1.43
CA GLN A 52 -7.02 -19.20 -2.47
C GLN A 52 -8.45 -18.93 -2.97
N GLU A 53 -9.39 -18.55 -2.10
CA GLU A 53 -10.74 -18.20 -2.52
C GLU A 53 -10.79 -16.85 -3.26
N GLU A 54 -9.98 -15.87 -2.86
CA GLU A 54 -9.81 -14.61 -3.60
C GLU A 54 -9.23 -14.86 -5.00
N GLU A 55 -8.21 -15.71 -5.11
CA GLU A 55 -7.64 -16.12 -6.39
C GLU A 55 -8.66 -16.85 -7.27
N ARG A 56 -9.44 -17.78 -6.70
CA ARG A 56 -10.52 -18.48 -7.43
C ARG A 56 -11.57 -17.51 -7.92
N ARG A 57 -12.00 -16.56 -7.08
CA ARG A 57 -13.01 -15.54 -7.43
C ARG A 57 -12.50 -14.66 -8.56
N SER A 58 -11.28 -14.13 -8.45
CA SER A 58 -10.63 -13.34 -9.51
C SER A 58 -10.54 -14.12 -10.83
N ASN A 59 -10.12 -15.38 -10.79
CA ASN A 59 -10.05 -16.25 -11.97
C ASN A 59 -11.43 -16.55 -12.59
N LEU A 60 -12.49 -16.57 -11.78
CA LEU A 60 -13.86 -16.76 -12.23
C LEU A 60 -14.39 -15.48 -12.91
N LEU A 61 -14.16 -14.33 -12.29
CA LEU A 61 -14.49 -13.01 -12.86
C LEU A 61 -13.77 -12.77 -14.18
N LYS A 62 -12.47 -13.07 -14.25
CA LYS A 62 -11.69 -12.97 -15.48
C LYS A 62 -12.26 -13.86 -16.59
N ARG A 63 -12.68 -15.08 -16.28
CA ARG A 63 -13.31 -16.00 -17.26
C ARG A 63 -14.68 -15.53 -17.71
N VAL A 64 -15.49 -15.03 -16.79
CA VAL A 64 -16.78 -14.41 -17.08
C VAL A 64 -16.58 -13.24 -18.02
N PHE A 65 -15.66 -12.34 -17.69
CA PHE A 65 -15.36 -11.15 -18.46
C PHE A 65 -14.84 -11.47 -19.86
N VAL A 66 -13.91 -12.41 -20.00
CA VAL A 66 -13.43 -12.86 -21.31
C VAL A 66 -14.55 -13.50 -22.14
N LYS A 67 -15.51 -14.18 -21.50
CA LYS A 67 -16.67 -14.77 -22.19
C LYS A 67 -17.73 -13.75 -22.58
N THR A 68 -17.88 -12.66 -21.83
CA THR A 68 -18.78 -11.56 -22.20
C THR A 68 -18.20 -10.70 -23.31
N LYS A 69 -16.88 -10.73 -23.54
CA LYS A 69 -16.28 -10.17 -24.75
C LYS A 69 -16.74 -10.97 -25.98
N PRO A 70 -17.46 -10.36 -26.94
CA PRO A 70 -17.91 -11.06 -28.14
C PRO A 70 -16.72 -11.66 -28.91
N VAL A 71 -16.79 -12.96 -29.16
CA VAL A 71 -15.79 -13.72 -29.92
C VAL A 71 -15.89 -13.33 -31.39
N GLY A 72 -15.15 -12.30 -31.81
CA GLY A 72 -14.94 -11.98 -33.23
C GLY A 72 -15.67 -10.76 -33.80
N GLY A 73 -16.22 -9.87 -32.96
CA GLY A 73 -16.73 -8.57 -33.41
C GLY A 73 -16.37 -7.51 -32.38
N ASN A 74 -16.08 -6.28 -32.83
CA ASN A 74 -15.87 -5.09 -32.01
C ASN A 74 -16.54 -5.26 -30.64
N THR A 75 -15.76 -5.57 -29.61
CA THR A 75 -16.27 -5.49 -28.26
C THR A 75 -16.71 -4.05 -28.11
N GLY A 76 -18.00 -3.82 -27.92
CA GLY A 76 -18.47 -2.49 -27.58
C GLY A 76 -17.61 -1.92 -26.45
N PRO A 77 -17.39 -0.61 -26.40
CA PRO A 77 -16.63 0.00 -25.32
C PRO A 77 -17.22 -0.49 -23.99
N LEU A 78 -16.33 -0.80 -23.05
CA LEU A 78 -16.71 -1.24 -21.72
C LEU A 78 -17.59 -0.17 -21.07
N ASP A 79 -18.87 -0.46 -20.87
CA ASP A 79 -19.80 0.49 -20.26
C ASP A 79 -19.89 0.32 -18.74
N CYS A 80 -20.30 1.40 -18.07
CA CYS A 80 -20.34 1.39 -16.62
C CYS A 80 -21.40 0.42 -16.05
N ASN A 81 -22.51 0.21 -16.77
CA ASN A 81 -23.56 -0.70 -16.33
C ASN A 81 -23.06 -2.16 -16.26
N SER A 82 -22.24 -2.56 -17.21
CA SER A 82 -21.58 -3.86 -17.23
C SER A 82 -20.58 -3.99 -16.08
N LEU A 83 -19.86 -2.91 -15.75
CA LEU A 83 -18.93 -2.89 -14.61
C LEU A 83 -19.62 -2.99 -13.26
N LYS A 84 -20.77 -2.33 -13.10
CA LYS A 84 -21.57 -2.38 -11.85
C LYS A 84 -22.01 -3.79 -11.48
N MET A 85 -22.13 -4.70 -12.45
CA MET A 85 -22.41 -6.12 -12.18
C MET A 85 -21.32 -6.80 -11.34
N PHE A 86 -20.10 -6.27 -11.33
CA PHE A 86 -18.96 -6.80 -10.57
C PHE A 86 -18.85 -6.21 -9.16
N ARG A 87 -19.80 -5.38 -8.72
CA ARG A 87 -19.91 -4.85 -7.34
C ARG A 87 -18.61 -4.23 -6.81
N GLY A 88 -17.86 -3.52 -7.67
CA GLY A 88 -16.60 -2.86 -7.30
C GLY A 88 -15.37 -3.77 -7.34
N GLU A 89 -15.48 -5.04 -7.69
CA GLU A 89 -14.34 -5.95 -7.88
C GLU A 89 -13.78 -5.80 -9.29
N LEU A 90 -13.13 -4.67 -9.58
CA LEU A 90 -12.68 -4.32 -10.93
C LEU A 90 -11.19 -4.62 -11.19
N SER A 91 -10.49 -5.22 -10.24
CA SER A 91 -9.05 -5.54 -10.36
C SER A 91 -8.72 -6.55 -11.48
N PHE A 92 -9.73 -7.22 -12.05
CA PHE A 92 -9.54 -8.09 -13.21
C PHE A 92 -9.37 -7.33 -14.54
N LEU A 93 -9.73 -6.05 -14.59
CA LEU A 93 -9.58 -5.22 -15.79
C LEU A 93 -8.09 -4.99 -16.04
N ASN A 94 -7.60 -5.28 -17.23
CA ASN A 94 -6.21 -4.93 -17.55
C ASN A 94 -6.11 -3.45 -17.98
N ALA A 95 -4.88 -2.95 -18.08
CA ALA A 95 -4.62 -1.57 -18.50
C ALA A 95 -5.23 -1.21 -19.88
N SER A 96 -5.31 -2.15 -20.84
CA SER A 96 -5.96 -1.92 -22.13
C SER A 96 -7.47 -1.72 -21.96
N ASP A 97 -8.11 -2.58 -21.17
CA ASP A 97 -9.56 -2.50 -20.91
C ASP A 97 -9.94 -1.12 -20.33
N ILE A 98 -9.10 -0.59 -19.43
CA ILE A 98 -9.29 0.73 -18.83
C ILE A 98 -9.05 1.84 -19.88
N ARG A 99 -7.99 1.76 -20.69
CA ARG A 99 -7.71 2.75 -21.75
C ARG A 99 -8.77 2.78 -22.84
N ASP A 100 -9.36 1.64 -23.16
CA ASP A 100 -10.38 1.49 -24.19
C ASP A 100 -11.79 1.89 -23.70
N MET A 101 -11.96 2.15 -22.39
CA MET A 101 -13.22 2.61 -21.80
C MET A 101 -13.63 3.99 -22.36
N GLY A 102 -14.92 4.22 -22.60
CA GLY A 102 -15.42 5.56 -22.93
C GLY A 102 -15.12 6.55 -21.80
N ALA A 103 -14.84 7.82 -22.12
CA ALA A 103 -14.59 8.84 -21.09
C ALA A 103 -15.81 9.02 -20.18
N GLN A 104 -17.01 9.06 -20.76
CA GLN A 104 -18.27 9.11 -20.01
C GLN A 104 -18.48 7.86 -19.14
N ASP A 105 -18.25 6.67 -19.71
CA ASP A 105 -18.40 5.41 -18.96
C ASP A 105 -17.42 5.33 -17.77
N PHE A 106 -16.19 5.82 -17.97
CA PHE A 106 -15.19 5.91 -16.90
C PHE A 106 -15.64 6.87 -15.80
N GLU A 107 -16.13 8.06 -16.16
CA GLU A 107 -16.66 9.03 -15.20
C GLU A 107 -17.86 8.48 -14.42
N ASP A 108 -18.78 7.80 -15.10
CA ASP A 108 -19.99 7.21 -14.49
C ASP A 108 -19.67 6.05 -13.53
N CYS A 109 -18.48 5.45 -13.67
CA CYS A 109 -18.00 4.32 -12.87
C CYS A 109 -16.91 4.68 -11.87
N LEU A 110 -16.58 5.96 -11.73
CA LEU A 110 -15.46 6.42 -10.91
C LEU A 110 -15.56 5.96 -9.44
N GLU A 111 -16.77 5.98 -8.87
CA GLU A 111 -17.02 5.52 -7.50
C GLU A 111 -16.70 4.03 -7.31
N ASP A 112 -17.04 3.19 -8.29
CA ASP A 112 -16.72 1.76 -8.26
C ASP A 112 -15.23 1.51 -8.51
N MET A 113 -14.58 2.36 -9.32
CA MET A 113 -13.15 2.25 -9.60
C MET A 113 -12.26 2.66 -8.41
N GLN A 114 -12.78 3.41 -7.43
CA GLN A 114 -12.02 3.78 -6.23
C GLN A 114 -11.84 2.62 -5.23
N LYS A 115 -12.58 1.52 -5.40
CA LYS A 115 -12.63 0.41 -4.43
C LYS A 115 -11.49 -0.60 -4.55
N PRO A 116 -11.07 -1.03 -5.76
CA PRO A 116 -9.98 -2.00 -5.91
C PRO A 116 -8.62 -1.45 -5.54
N GLN A 117 -7.71 -2.37 -5.25
CA GLN A 117 -6.28 -2.12 -5.40
C GLN A 117 -5.90 -2.33 -6.86
N TRP A 118 -5.13 -1.38 -7.40
CA TRP A 118 -4.69 -1.36 -8.78
C TRP A 118 -3.17 -1.54 -8.84
N ASP A 119 -2.71 -2.33 -9.80
CA ASP A 119 -1.29 -2.41 -10.14
C ASP A 119 -0.80 -1.16 -10.89
N ASP A 120 0.51 -0.99 -11.01
CA ASP A 120 1.12 0.20 -11.61
C ASP A 120 0.66 0.45 -13.06
N GLY A 121 0.48 -0.61 -13.86
CA GLY A 121 0.02 -0.49 -15.24
C GLY A 121 -1.46 -0.11 -15.34
N GLN A 122 -2.27 -0.61 -14.40
CA GLN A 122 -3.67 -0.19 -14.25
C GLN A 122 -3.77 1.25 -13.77
N LEU A 123 -2.95 1.66 -12.79
CA LEU A 123 -2.88 3.05 -12.33
C LEU A 123 -2.50 3.99 -13.46
N GLU A 124 -1.47 3.68 -14.26
CA GLU A 124 -1.11 4.50 -15.42
C GLU A 124 -2.30 4.69 -16.39
N ALA A 125 -3.05 3.62 -16.66
CA ALA A 125 -4.25 3.68 -17.51
C ALA A 125 -5.37 4.53 -16.88
N ILE A 126 -5.58 4.41 -15.57
CA ILE A 126 -6.54 5.23 -14.80
C ILE A 126 -6.13 6.69 -14.83
N GLY A 127 -4.86 7.01 -14.61
CA GLY A 127 -4.32 8.37 -14.68
C GLY A 127 -4.55 9.00 -16.05
N SER A 128 -4.31 8.24 -17.13
CA SER A 128 -4.62 8.69 -18.49
C SER A 128 -6.10 9.01 -18.69
N LYS A 129 -7.01 8.18 -18.14
CA LYS A 129 -8.46 8.43 -18.21
C LYS A 129 -8.92 9.61 -17.36
N LEU A 130 -8.37 9.73 -16.16
CA LEU A 130 -8.58 10.87 -15.29
C LEU A 130 -8.20 12.18 -16.00
N LYS A 131 -7.04 12.22 -16.67
CA LYS A 131 -6.66 13.38 -17.50
C LYS A 131 -7.63 13.60 -18.65
N GLN A 132 -8.11 12.56 -19.31
CA GLN A 132 -9.07 12.70 -20.41
C GLN A 132 -10.41 13.28 -19.95
N VAL A 133 -10.89 12.90 -18.76
CA VAL A 133 -12.19 13.32 -18.21
C VAL A 133 -12.10 14.69 -17.55
N PHE A 134 -11.06 14.93 -16.75
CA PHE A 134 -10.94 16.11 -15.89
C PHE A 134 -9.90 17.12 -16.35
N GLY A 135 -8.86 16.66 -17.05
CA GLY A 135 -7.87 17.53 -17.68
C GLY A 135 -8.52 18.21 -18.88
N ASN A 136 -8.91 19.47 -18.72
CA ASN A 136 -9.37 20.27 -19.85
C ASN A 136 -8.26 20.44 -20.91
N GLU A 137 -8.52 21.13 -22.02
CA GLU A 137 -7.51 21.39 -23.06
C GLU A 137 -6.27 22.13 -22.54
N THR A 138 -6.39 22.83 -21.40
CA THR A 138 -5.28 23.52 -20.73
C THR A 138 -4.58 22.67 -19.67
N MET A 139 -4.95 21.39 -19.54
CA MET A 139 -4.51 20.46 -18.48
C MET A 139 -4.75 20.96 -17.05
N ARG A 140 -5.62 21.97 -16.88
CA ARG A 140 -5.99 22.48 -15.56
C ARG A 140 -7.18 21.73 -15.04
N TRP A 141 -7.02 21.18 -13.84
CA TRP A 141 -8.08 20.51 -13.12
C TRP A 141 -9.09 21.53 -12.60
N GLN A 142 -10.38 21.22 -12.75
CA GLN A 142 -11.42 21.96 -12.04
C GLN A 142 -11.27 21.73 -10.54
N ALA A 143 -11.66 22.70 -9.71
CA ALA A 143 -11.44 22.66 -8.27
C ALA A 143 -12.10 21.44 -7.58
N ASP A 144 -13.20 20.92 -8.14
CA ASP A 144 -13.93 19.76 -7.63
C ASP A 144 -13.44 18.42 -8.22
N ALA A 145 -12.73 18.43 -9.34
CA ALA A 145 -12.30 17.22 -10.03
C ALA A 145 -11.38 16.31 -9.17
N PRO A 146 -10.39 16.83 -8.41
CA PRO A 146 -9.61 16.03 -7.46
C PRO A 146 -10.50 15.29 -6.44
N MET A 147 -11.51 15.96 -5.89
CA MET A 147 -12.44 15.39 -4.92
C MET A 147 -13.30 14.29 -5.54
N ARG A 148 -13.70 14.45 -6.81
CA ARG A 148 -14.43 13.42 -7.55
C ARG A 148 -13.55 12.21 -7.89
N ALA A 149 -12.29 12.43 -8.27
CA ALA A 149 -11.31 11.37 -8.52
C ALA A 149 -11.02 10.55 -7.25
N GLY A 150 -11.08 11.19 -6.08
CA GLY A 150 -10.88 10.52 -4.80
C GLY A 150 -9.49 9.89 -4.72
N PRO A 151 -9.35 8.68 -4.13
CA PRO A 151 -8.06 7.98 -4.04
C PRO A 151 -7.40 7.66 -5.38
N LEU A 152 -8.12 7.72 -6.50
CA LEU A 152 -7.54 7.48 -7.82
C LEU A 152 -6.68 8.64 -8.31
N ILE A 153 -6.73 9.80 -7.67
CA ILE A 153 -5.88 10.93 -8.03
C ILE A 153 -4.38 10.59 -8.00
N ARG A 154 -3.97 9.64 -7.14
CA ARG A 154 -2.59 9.11 -7.08
C ARG A 154 -2.13 8.40 -8.35
N ALA A 155 -3.06 8.05 -9.23
CA ALA A 155 -2.77 7.44 -10.51
C ALA A 155 -2.21 8.45 -11.52
N LEU A 156 -2.31 9.75 -11.21
CA LEU A 156 -1.74 10.80 -12.03
C LEU A 156 -0.22 10.83 -11.91
N PRO A 157 0.49 11.10 -13.01
CA PRO A 157 1.89 11.50 -12.95
C PRO A 157 2.06 12.69 -12.01
N LYS A 158 3.18 12.72 -11.29
CA LYS A 158 3.53 13.80 -10.37
C LYS A 158 3.42 15.20 -10.99
N ASP A 159 3.91 15.39 -12.21
CA ASP A 159 3.83 16.69 -12.89
C ASP A 159 2.37 17.15 -13.05
N ASP A 160 1.45 16.21 -13.34
CA ASP A 160 0.03 16.51 -13.46
C ASP A 160 -0.65 16.74 -12.09
N LEU A 161 -0.16 16.09 -11.03
CA LEU A 161 -0.61 16.39 -9.65
C LEU A 161 -0.24 17.81 -9.25
N LEU A 162 0.95 18.29 -9.62
CA LEU A 162 1.40 19.65 -9.30
C LEU A 162 0.65 20.74 -10.08
N ASP A 163 0.01 20.39 -11.20
CA ASP A 163 -0.87 21.29 -11.94
C ASP A 163 -2.25 21.49 -11.26
N ILE A 164 -2.56 20.71 -10.23
CA ILE A 164 -3.78 20.84 -9.42
C ILE A 164 -3.62 22.04 -8.47
N THR A 165 -4.71 22.80 -8.30
CA THR A 165 -4.78 23.79 -7.22
C THR A 165 -5.21 23.07 -5.95
N PHE A 166 -4.31 22.98 -4.97
CA PHE A 166 -4.56 22.28 -3.73
C PHE A 166 -5.38 23.11 -2.74
N THR A 167 -6.44 22.52 -2.22
CA THR A 167 -7.21 23.01 -1.08
C THR A 167 -6.94 22.11 0.13
N GLU A 168 -7.35 22.55 1.32
CA GLU A 168 -7.22 21.74 2.55
C GLU A 168 -7.90 20.36 2.42
N ASP A 169 -9.06 20.29 1.75
CA ASP A 169 -9.78 19.03 1.54
C ASP A 169 -9.00 18.05 0.64
N ILE A 170 -8.36 18.57 -0.42
CA ILE A 170 -7.55 17.74 -1.33
C ILE A 170 -6.31 17.23 -0.60
N ILE A 171 -5.65 18.08 0.18
CA ILE A 171 -4.50 17.69 0.99
C ILE A 171 -4.89 16.69 2.07
N ALA A 172 -6.06 16.85 2.69
CA ALA A 172 -6.57 15.89 3.67
C ALA A 172 -6.80 14.51 3.07
N MET A 173 -7.28 14.45 1.83
CA MET A 173 -7.45 13.21 1.10
C MET A 173 -6.12 12.59 0.69
N LEU A 174 -5.20 13.37 0.10
CA LEU A 174 -3.85 12.93 -0.26
C LEU A 174 -3.04 12.46 0.96
N GLY A 175 -3.26 13.10 2.12
CA GLY A 175 -2.67 12.73 3.40
C GLY A 175 -3.02 11.32 3.88
N GLN A 176 -4.05 10.69 3.32
CA GLN A 176 -4.40 9.30 3.64
C GLN A 176 -3.60 8.28 2.81
N MET A 177 -2.92 8.74 1.76
CA MET A 177 -2.22 7.91 0.80
C MET A 177 -0.73 7.78 1.16
N GLU A 178 -0.12 6.69 0.71
CA GLU A 178 1.34 6.54 0.80
C GLU A 178 1.98 7.18 -0.43
N MET A 179 2.91 8.08 -0.18
CA MET A 179 3.67 8.80 -1.21
C MET A 179 5.14 8.81 -0.80
N GLU A 180 6.02 8.94 -1.79
CA GLU A 180 7.43 9.11 -1.51
C GLU A 180 7.68 10.47 -0.82
N ALA A 181 8.72 10.55 0.01
CA ALA A 181 8.99 11.74 0.82
C ALA A 181 9.29 12.99 -0.04
N ASN A 182 9.98 12.81 -1.17
CA ASN A 182 10.24 13.86 -2.16
C ASN A 182 8.97 14.36 -2.85
N GLU A 183 8.07 13.45 -3.25
CA GLU A 183 6.79 13.79 -3.85
C GLU A 183 5.89 14.52 -2.84
N SER A 184 5.83 14.01 -1.61
CA SER A 184 5.09 14.65 -0.51
C SER A 184 5.58 16.07 -0.24
N ALA A 185 6.91 16.29 -0.23
CA ALA A 185 7.51 17.60 -0.04
C ALA A 185 7.07 18.59 -1.13
N GLU A 186 7.11 18.17 -2.39
CA GLU A 186 6.74 19.05 -3.52
C GLU A 186 5.25 19.37 -3.56
N ILE A 187 4.37 18.40 -3.23
CA ILE A 187 2.93 18.63 -3.08
C ILE A 187 2.66 19.63 -1.95
N LEU A 188 3.36 19.48 -0.82
CA LEU A 188 3.24 20.35 0.34
C LEU A 188 3.73 21.78 0.06
N ASP A 189 4.86 21.93 -0.64
CA ASP A 189 5.36 23.23 -1.09
C ASP A 189 4.37 23.91 -2.05
N LYS A 190 3.79 23.13 -2.98
CA LYS A 190 2.77 23.64 -3.90
C LYS A 190 1.49 24.04 -3.17
N PHE A 191 1.04 23.26 -2.19
CA PHE A 191 -0.09 23.63 -1.35
C PHE A 191 0.14 24.94 -0.60
N ALA A 192 1.32 25.14 -0.01
CA ALA A 192 1.65 26.40 0.66
C ALA A 192 1.53 27.59 -0.30
N GLN A 193 2.04 27.45 -1.53
CA GLN A 193 1.91 28.46 -2.57
C GLN A 193 0.45 28.73 -2.95
N ASP A 194 -0.36 27.68 -3.13
CA ASP A 194 -1.77 27.79 -3.56
C ASP A 194 -2.64 28.51 -2.53
N VAL A 195 -2.37 28.30 -1.23
CA VAL A 195 -3.10 29.00 -0.15
C VAL A 195 -2.45 30.31 0.28
N GLY A 196 -1.39 30.77 -0.42
CA GLY A 196 -0.72 32.03 -0.15
C GLY A 196 0.12 32.06 1.14
N MET A 197 0.56 30.89 1.61
CA MET A 197 1.52 30.77 2.70
C MET A 197 2.95 30.91 2.14
N PRO A 198 3.86 31.67 2.81
CA PRO A 198 5.26 31.74 2.39
C PRO A 198 5.94 30.35 2.41
N ASP A 199 5.62 29.56 3.43
CA ASP A 199 6.02 28.17 3.64
C ASP A 199 5.07 27.54 4.69
N LEU A 200 5.29 26.26 5.00
CA LEU A 200 4.45 25.53 5.96
C LEU A 200 4.78 25.80 7.42
N SER A 201 5.78 26.64 7.74
CA SER A 201 6.03 27.05 9.14
C SER A 201 4.87 27.87 9.71
N TRP A 202 4.05 28.44 8.84
CA TRP A 202 2.82 29.19 9.15
C TRP A 202 1.58 28.31 9.28
N ALA A 203 1.69 27.01 8.98
CA ALA A 203 0.58 26.09 9.10
C ALA A 203 0.13 25.96 10.56
N THR A 204 -1.17 25.83 10.76
CA THR A 204 -1.77 25.53 12.07
C THR A 204 -1.66 24.04 12.39
N ALA A 205 -1.84 23.68 13.67
CA ALA A 205 -1.85 22.28 14.10
C ALA A 205 -2.94 21.46 13.37
N ASP A 206 -4.10 22.06 13.11
CA ASP A 206 -5.21 21.39 12.41
C ASP A 206 -4.86 21.15 10.93
N GLN A 207 -4.22 22.12 10.28
CA GLN A 207 -3.73 21.97 8.91
C GLN A 207 -2.67 20.86 8.82
N LEU A 208 -1.69 20.83 9.72
CA LEU A 208 -0.70 19.74 9.78
C LEU A 208 -1.33 18.37 10.05
N ALA A 209 -2.33 18.32 10.94
CA ALA A 209 -3.05 17.08 11.21
C ALA A 209 -3.81 16.59 9.96
N SER A 210 -4.38 17.51 9.18
CA SER A 210 -5.07 17.16 7.93
C SER A 210 -4.11 16.58 6.88
N MET A 211 -2.86 17.05 6.82
CA MET A 211 -1.85 16.53 5.87
C MET A 211 -1.51 15.05 6.07
N GLY A 212 -1.81 14.46 7.23
CA GLY A 212 -1.64 13.02 7.46
C GLY A 212 -0.22 12.52 7.14
N LYS A 213 -0.12 11.53 6.25
CA LYS A 213 1.15 10.94 5.80
C LYS A 213 2.00 11.89 4.95
N LEU A 214 1.41 12.90 4.30
CA LEU A 214 2.18 13.90 3.55
C LEU A 214 3.13 14.68 4.47
N ALA A 215 2.75 14.89 5.73
CA ALA A 215 3.59 15.59 6.71
C ALA A 215 4.95 14.91 6.92
N CYS A 216 5.11 13.62 6.57
CA CYS A 216 6.41 12.94 6.58
C CYS A 216 7.39 13.47 5.51
N GLY A 217 6.91 14.20 4.51
CA GLY A 217 7.73 14.90 3.51
C GLY A 217 8.22 16.28 3.97
N LEU A 218 7.81 16.77 5.15
CA LEU A 218 8.25 18.08 5.64
C LEU A 218 9.76 18.11 5.87
N GLN A 219 10.40 19.16 5.35
CA GLN A 219 11.82 19.38 5.54
C GLN A 219 12.13 19.79 7.00
N ALA A 220 13.30 19.40 7.49
CA ALA A 220 13.68 19.60 8.88
C ALA A 220 13.78 21.08 9.29
N ASP A 221 14.16 21.95 8.36
CA ASP A 221 14.22 23.40 8.53
C ASP A 221 12.82 24.01 8.70
N VAL A 222 11.85 23.59 7.88
CA VAL A 222 10.43 23.97 8.02
C VAL A 222 9.90 23.56 9.39
N ILE A 223 10.14 22.32 9.81
CA ILE A 223 9.74 21.82 11.14
C ILE A 223 10.40 22.64 12.27
N SER A 224 11.68 23.00 12.12
CA SER A 224 12.41 23.76 13.14
C SER A 224 11.95 25.21 13.30
N SER A 225 11.27 25.75 12.28
CA SER A 225 10.77 27.13 12.26
C SER A 225 9.30 27.24 12.66
N MET A 226 8.58 26.12 12.78
CA MET A 226 7.19 26.09 13.25
C MET A 226 7.06 26.53 14.71
N ASP A 227 5.98 27.23 15.02
CA ASP A 227 5.66 27.60 16.40
C ASP A 227 5.46 26.35 17.28
N ALA A 228 5.97 26.40 18.51
CA ALA A 228 5.86 25.27 19.44
C ALA A 228 4.40 24.88 19.74
N ALA A 229 3.43 25.79 19.61
CA ALA A 229 2.01 25.49 19.74
C ALA A 229 1.46 24.71 18.54
N THR A 230 2.00 24.92 17.33
CA THR A 230 1.67 24.14 16.13
C THR A 230 2.13 22.69 16.27
N ILE A 231 3.31 22.47 16.85
CA ILE A 231 3.88 21.12 17.07
C ILE A 231 3.23 20.39 18.27
N ARG A 232 2.45 21.10 19.11
CA ARG A 232 1.70 20.46 20.20
C ARG A 232 0.54 19.65 19.64
N MET A 233 0.84 18.46 19.15
CA MET A 233 -0.15 17.42 18.94
C MET A 233 -0.96 17.26 20.24
N PRO A 234 -2.29 17.04 20.15
CA PRO A 234 -3.12 16.82 21.32
C PRO A 234 -2.46 15.75 22.19
N ARG A 235 -2.25 16.07 23.47
CA ARG A 235 -1.45 15.28 24.45
C ARG A 235 -1.76 13.79 24.46
N VAL A 236 -2.94 13.39 24.01
CA VAL A 236 -3.37 11.99 23.85
C VAL A 236 -2.48 11.22 22.85
N VAL A 237 -2.10 11.81 21.72
CA VAL A 237 -1.28 11.13 20.69
C VAL A 237 0.15 10.95 21.16
N VAL A 238 0.73 11.96 21.82
CA VAL A 238 2.09 11.88 22.36
C VAL A 238 2.22 10.76 23.38
N VAL A 239 1.22 10.60 24.27
CA VAL A 239 1.22 9.51 25.25
C VAL A 239 1.15 8.15 24.56
N VAL A 240 0.34 7.99 23.51
CA VAL A 240 0.25 6.72 22.77
C VAL A 240 1.55 6.40 22.04
N VAL A 241 2.16 7.36 21.33
CA VAL A 241 3.44 7.15 20.63
C VAL A 241 4.57 6.83 21.61
N LEU A 242 4.63 7.53 22.76
CA LEU A 242 5.61 7.23 23.80
C LEU A 242 5.38 5.84 24.41
N VAL A 243 4.13 5.47 24.67
CA VAL A 243 3.79 4.13 25.18
C VAL A 243 4.18 3.06 24.17
N VAL A 244 3.88 3.25 22.88
CA VAL A 244 4.27 2.30 21.82
C VAL A 244 5.79 2.20 21.68
N ALA A 245 6.51 3.33 21.69
CA ALA A 245 7.98 3.34 21.63
C ALA A 245 8.60 2.64 22.84
N VAL A 246 8.10 2.91 24.06
CA VAL A 246 8.53 2.23 25.29
C VAL A 246 8.23 0.74 25.21
N VAL A 247 7.05 0.34 24.74
CA VAL A 247 6.70 -1.08 24.56
C VAL A 247 7.62 -1.74 23.53
N MET A 248 7.94 -1.09 22.41
CA MET A 248 8.89 -1.64 21.43
C MET A 248 10.30 -1.80 22.02
N VAL A 249 10.80 -0.82 22.77
CA VAL A 249 12.10 -0.93 23.46
C VAL A 249 12.09 -2.08 24.45
N VAL A 250 11.01 -2.24 25.24
CA VAL A 250 10.85 -3.36 26.19
C VAL A 250 10.81 -4.70 25.45
N VAL A 251 10.10 -4.80 24.33
CA VAL A 251 10.06 -6.01 23.50
C VAL A 251 11.43 -6.34 22.93
N VAL A 252 12.17 -5.36 22.40
CA VAL A 252 13.53 -5.56 21.90
C VAL A 252 14.46 -6.03 23.03
N LEU A 253 14.34 -5.46 24.23
CA LEU A 253 15.11 -5.91 25.40
C LEU A 253 14.74 -7.34 25.81
N ILE A 254 13.46 -7.70 25.83
CA ILE A 254 13.01 -9.07 26.11
C ILE A 254 13.56 -10.04 25.06
N VAL A 255 13.46 -9.70 23.77
CA VAL A 255 14.00 -10.51 22.68
C VAL A 255 15.51 -10.65 22.81
N ALA A 256 16.24 -9.58 23.12
CA ALA A 256 17.68 -9.65 23.36
C ALA A 256 18.02 -10.58 24.53
N VAL A 257 17.30 -10.49 25.65
CA VAL A 257 17.46 -11.39 26.81
C VAL A 257 17.16 -12.83 26.44
N VAL A 258 16.10 -13.08 25.67
CA VAL A 258 15.73 -14.43 25.19
C VAL A 258 16.78 -14.97 24.23
N VAL A 259 17.29 -14.16 23.30
CA VAL A 259 18.36 -14.56 22.38
C VAL A 259 19.64 -14.88 23.15
N VAL A 260 20.02 -14.05 24.14
CA VAL A 260 21.17 -14.34 25.01
C VAL A 260 20.95 -15.64 25.78
N ALA A 261 19.77 -15.87 26.36
CA ALA A 261 19.46 -17.12 27.06
C ALA A 261 19.46 -18.35 26.13
N VAL A 262 18.98 -18.21 24.89
CA VAL A 262 19.02 -19.28 23.87
C VAL A 262 20.44 -19.53 23.40
N VAL A 263 21.25 -18.48 23.24
CA VAL A 263 22.67 -18.60 22.89
C VAL A 263 23.44 -19.26 24.04
N GLU A 264 23.21 -18.88 25.29
CA GLU A 264 23.80 -19.57 26.45
C GLU A 264 23.36 -21.03 26.52
N ALA A 265 22.08 -21.33 26.32
CA ALA A 265 21.57 -22.70 26.29
C ALA A 265 22.16 -23.50 25.11
N ALA A 266 22.33 -22.88 23.94
CA ALA A 266 22.95 -23.49 22.77
C ALA A 266 24.46 -23.68 22.95
N VAL A 267 25.15 -22.77 23.63
CA VAL A 267 26.58 -22.90 23.98
C VAL A 267 26.78 -24.00 25.02
N VAL A 268 25.89 -24.11 26.01
CA VAL A 268 25.91 -25.22 26.97
C VAL A 268 25.58 -26.54 26.28
N ALA A 269 24.61 -26.58 25.37
CA ALA A 269 24.30 -27.77 24.57
C ALA A 269 25.45 -28.15 23.63
N ALA A 270 26.11 -27.17 23.00
CA ALA A 270 27.27 -27.37 22.15
C ALA A 270 28.49 -27.84 22.96
N ALA A 271 28.70 -27.33 24.17
CA ALA A 271 29.74 -27.81 25.08
C ALA A 271 29.49 -29.27 25.51
N VAL A 272 28.23 -29.64 25.77
CA VAL A 272 27.84 -31.04 26.05
C VAL A 272 27.97 -31.93 24.81
N CYS A 273 27.75 -31.38 23.61
CA CYS A 273 27.97 -32.10 22.35
C CYS A 273 29.47 -32.20 21.97
N CYS A 274 30.33 -31.26 22.36
CA CYS A 274 31.78 -31.34 22.13
C CYS A 274 32.45 -32.45 22.97
N ASP A 275 31.94 -32.75 24.17
CA ASP A 275 32.38 -33.94 24.93
C ASP A 275 31.92 -35.27 24.27
N ALA A 276 30.88 -35.25 23.44
CA ALA A 276 30.43 -36.42 22.67
C ALA A 276 31.06 -36.51 21.26
N ALA A 277 31.46 -35.38 20.66
CA ALA A 277 31.95 -35.27 19.29
C ALA A 277 33.47 -35.44 19.15
N ALA A 278 34.23 -35.62 20.24
CA ALA A 278 35.62 -36.07 20.19
C ALA A 278 35.81 -37.48 19.54
N SER A 279 34.75 -38.10 19.01
CA SER A 279 34.77 -39.39 18.33
C SER A 279 34.52 -39.36 16.81
N LEU A 280 34.12 -38.22 16.20
CA LEU A 280 33.79 -38.19 14.77
C LEU A 280 34.20 -36.85 14.13
N GLY A 281 35.16 -36.93 13.20
CA GLY A 281 35.81 -35.77 12.58
C GLY A 281 35.02 -35.08 11.46
N ASP A 282 35.50 -33.86 11.21
CA ASP A 282 35.36 -32.98 10.04
C ASP A 282 33.99 -32.34 9.73
N ALA A 283 33.82 -31.11 10.22
CA ALA A 283 33.09 -30.05 9.54
C ALA A 283 33.66 -28.66 9.93
N ASP A 284 34.12 -27.90 8.92
CA ASP A 284 34.65 -26.53 9.06
C ASP A 284 33.52 -25.54 9.39
N CYS A 285 33.59 -24.95 10.59
CA CYS A 285 32.87 -23.75 10.99
C CYS A 285 33.89 -22.62 11.23
N LEU A 286 33.48 -21.38 10.94
CA LEU A 286 34.22 -20.13 11.13
C LEU A 286 35.32 -20.22 12.20
N VAL A 287 36.56 -20.00 11.77
CA VAL A 287 37.77 -20.14 12.57
C VAL A 287 37.65 -19.28 13.84
N GLU A 288 37.80 -19.94 15.00
CA GLU A 288 37.70 -19.40 16.36
C GLU A 288 38.43 -18.06 16.55
N ASP A 289 39.52 -17.86 15.81
CA ASP A 289 40.33 -16.66 15.85
C ASP A 289 39.61 -15.41 15.31
N GLN A 290 38.68 -15.53 14.35
CA GLN A 290 37.96 -14.38 13.79
C GLN A 290 36.89 -13.83 14.75
N LEU A 291 36.24 -14.72 15.50
CA LEU A 291 35.28 -14.34 16.54
C LEU A 291 35.97 -13.72 17.74
N LYS A 292 37.16 -14.23 18.12
CA LYS A 292 37.99 -13.63 19.17
C LYS A 292 38.51 -12.24 18.78
N GLU A 293 38.95 -12.05 17.55
CA GLU A 293 39.43 -10.75 17.05
C GLU A 293 38.31 -9.69 17.04
N PHE A 294 37.10 -10.08 16.65
CA PHE A 294 35.93 -9.18 16.65
C PHE A 294 35.46 -8.83 18.08
N GLY A 295 35.41 -9.83 18.97
CA GLY A 295 35.08 -9.62 20.39
C GLY A 295 36.09 -8.71 21.09
N LYS A 296 37.38 -8.88 20.80
CA LYS A 296 38.45 -8.06 21.37
C LYS A 296 38.38 -6.59 20.90
N LYS A 297 38.03 -6.34 19.63
CA LYS A 297 37.82 -4.98 19.10
C LYS A 297 36.61 -4.29 19.74
N LEU A 298 35.52 -5.03 19.95
CA LEU A 298 34.35 -4.52 20.67
C LEU A 298 34.69 -4.15 22.12
N GLU A 299 35.52 -4.96 22.78
CA GLU A 299 35.94 -4.73 24.17
C GLU A 299 36.97 -3.59 24.30
N GLU A 300 37.88 -3.44 23.33
CA GLU A 300 38.83 -2.32 23.24
C GLU A 300 38.15 -0.97 22.96
N ASP A 301 37.12 -0.94 22.09
CA ASP A 301 36.46 0.31 21.70
C ASP A 301 35.34 0.75 22.67
N LEU A 302 34.72 -0.18 23.40
CA LEU A 302 33.55 0.10 24.25
C LEU A 302 33.82 -0.03 25.76
N GLY A 303 34.90 -0.68 26.16
CA GLY A 303 35.15 -1.02 27.56
C GLY A 303 34.15 -2.05 28.12
N SER A 304 34.45 -2.60 29.30
CA SER A 304 33.68 -3.69 29.90
C SER A 304 32.43 -3.25 30.67
N ASP A 305 32.14 -1.94 30.76
CA ASP A 305 31.05 -1.41 31.60
C ASP A 305 30.03 -0.59 30.81
N TRP A 306 29.12 -1.33 30.16
CA TRP A 306 28.04 -0.83 29.31
C TRP A 306 27.03 0.05 30.05
N ALA A 307 26.95 -0.07 31.38
CA ALA A 307 25.96 0.61 32.20
C ALA A 307 26.22 2.12 32.37
N THR A 308 27.40 2.61 31.97
CA THR A 308 27.85 3.99 32.21
C THR A 308 27.85 4.88 30.97
N LEU A 309 27.50 4.33 29.79
CA LEU A 309 27.53 5.10 28.54
C LEU A 309 26.38 6.12 28.48
N PRO A 310 26.66 7.40 28.18
CA PRO A 310 25.62 8.40 28.02
C PRO A 310 24.78 8.12 26.76
N PRO A 311 23.46 8.38 26.77
CA PRO A 311 22.53 8.00 25.69
C PRO A 311 22.89 8.53 24.29
N ASN A 312 23.62 9.64 24.22
CA ASN A 312 24.08 10.25 22.96
C ASN A 312 25.14 9.42 22.23
N LYS A 313 25.95 8.62 22.95
CA LYS A 313 26.91 7.68 22.35
C LYS A 313 26.23 6.46 21.73
N ILE A 314 25.13 6.01 22.32
CA ILE A 314 24.33 4.86 21.82
C ILE A 314 23.68 5.21 20.47
N ALA A 315 23.27 6.47 20.30
CA ALA A 315 22.69 6.97 19.05
C ALA A 315 23.71 7.03 17.88
N GLU A 316 24.99 7.29 18.15
CA GLU A 316 26.07 7.27 17.13
C GLU A 316 26.24 5.87 16.50
N PHE A 317 26.03 4.79 17.27
CA PHE A 317 26.20 3.43 16.77
C PHE A 317 25.00 2.89 15.98
N GLY A 318 23.78 3.38 16.28
CA GLY A 318 22.59 3.10 15.46
C GLY A 318 22.72 3.59 14.01
N VAL A 319 23.56 4.60 13.78
CA VAL A 319 23.85 5.16 12.44
C VAL A 319 24.82 4.29 11.64
N LEU A 320 25.64 3.45 12.29
CA LEU A 320 26.62 2.59 11.60
C LEU A 320 26.01 1.29 11.05
N VAL A 321 24.87 0.83 11.57
CA VAL A 321 24.18 -0.38 11.08
C VAL A 321 23.35 -0.11 9.81
N GLY A 322 23.09 1.16 9.49
CA GLY A 322 22.28 1.59 8.34
C GLY A 322 23.03 1.75 7.01
N LYS A 323 24.34 1.49 6.94
CA LYS A 323 25.12 1.60 5.68
C LYS A 323 25.90 0.33 5.37
N CYS A 324 25.20 -0.72 4.98
CA CYS A 324 25.73 -1.78 4.12
C CYS A 324 24.99 -1.72 2.78
N GLY A 325 25.48 -0.88 1.87
CA GLY A 325 25.06 -0.84 0.47
C GLY A 325 25.57 -2.05 -0.31
N LYS A 326 24.78 -2.45 -1.32
CA LYS A 326 25.02 -3.54 -2.28
C LYS A 326 26.42 -3.52 -2.92
N PRO A 327 27.02 -4.69 -3.20
CA PRO A 327 28.19 -4.79 -4.07
C PRO A 327 27.81 -4.60 -5.56
N ARG A 328 28.76 -4.07 -6.34
CA ARG A 328 28.80 -4.25 -7.81
C ARG A 328 29.36 -5.62 -8.14
#